data_AF-A0A258DZ21-F1
#
_entry.id   AF-A0A258DZ21-F1
#
_cell.length_a   1.000
_cell.length_b   1.000
_cell.length_c   1.000
_cell.angle_alpha   90.00
_cell.angle_beta   90.00
_cell.angle_gamma   90.00
#
_symmetry.space_group_name_H-M   'P 1'
#
loop_
_entity.id
_entity.type
_entity.pdbx_description
1 polymer ?
#
loop_
_entity_poly.entity_id
_entity_poly.type
_entity_poly.pdbx_seq_one_letter_code
_entity_poly.pdbx_strand_id
1 'polypeptide(L)'
;MPTPKPPHSTPPHASPSAGAASGTPRPADAAIDPRDFDVSEADIDEAIAACDGDSRATIRALLVAYAMLEREMSRRASAGYVRSRGAKT
;
A
#
# COMPACT_ATOMS: atom_id res chain seq x y z
N MET A 1 -27.31 39.01 -37.82
CA MET A 1 -27.86 38.51 -36.54
C MET A 1 -28.90 37.45 -36.83
N PRO A 2 -28.62 36.19 -36.47
CA PRO A 2 -29.63 35.38 -35.79
C PRO A 2 -29.07 34.51 -34.64
N THR A 3 -29.69 34.73 -33.48
CA THR A 3 -29.96 33.90 -32.28
C THR A 3 -28.85 33.14 -31.53
N PRO A 4 -28.74 33.32 -30.19
CA PRO A 4 -27.92 32.46 -29.34
C PRO A 4 -28.56 31.07 -29.13
N LYS A 5 -27.71 30.03 -29.15
CA LYS A 5 -28.05 28.63 -28.89
C LYS A 5 -28.43 28.45 -27.40
N PRO A 6 -29.51 27.71 -27.05
CA PRO A 6 -29.88 27.48 -25.66
C PRO A 6 -28.86 26.57 -24.93
N PRO A 7 -28.67 26.72 -23.61
CA PRO A 7 -27.77 25.87 -22.85
C PRO A 7 -28.32 24.44 -22.73
N HIS A 8 -27.44 23.46 -22.93
CA HIS A 8 -27.74 22.05 -22.74
C HIS A 8 -28.00 21.78 -21.25
N SER A 9 -29.22 21.36 -20.90
CA SER A 9 -29.54 20.81 -19.58
C SER A 9 -28.75 19.52 -19.35
N THR A 10 -27.87 19.53 -18.36
CA THR A 10 -27.21 18.33 -17.85
C THR A 10 -28.26 17.46 -17.13
N PRO A 11 -28.42 16.17 -17.48
CA PRO A 11 -29.22 15.27 -16.65
C PRO A 11 -28.50 15.01 -15.31
N PRO A 12 -29.22 14.80 -14.20
CA PRO A 12 -28.59 14.41 -12.95
C PRO A 12 -27.93 13.04 -13.12
N HIS A 13 -26.62 12.99 -12.94
CA HIS A 13 -25.89 11.72 -12.83
C HIS A 13 -26.44 10.99 -11.59
N ALA A 14 -27.13 9.88 -11.85
CA ALA A 14 -27.51 8.94 -10.81
C ALA A 14 -26.24 8.48 -10.10
N SER A 15 -26.13 8.80 -8.81
CA SER A 15 -25.13 8.20 -7.93
C SER A 15 -25.30 6.68 -7.97
N PRO A 16 -24.27 5.89 -8.33
CA PRO A 16 -24.31 4.49 -8.01
C PRO A 16 -24.23 4.36 -6.49
N SER A 17 -25.36 3.99 -5.90
CA SER A 17 -25.44 3.35 -4.59
C SER A 17 -24.48 2.15 -4.61
N ALA A 18 -23.25 2.38 -4.16
CA ALA A 18 -22.34 1.30 -3.84
C ALA A 18 -22.91 0.65 -2.58
N GLY A 19 -23.73 -0.38 -2.80
CA GLY A 19 -24.21 -1.26 -1.75
C GLY A 19 -23.06 -1.66 -0.86
N ALA A 20 -23.30 -1.57 0.45
CA ALA A 20 -22.40 -2.02 1.48
C ALA A 20 -21.96 -3.46 1.16
N ALA A 21 -20.73 -3.59 0.67
CA ALA A 21 -20.02 -4.84 0.73
C ALA A 21 -19.71 -5.06 2.21
N SER A 22 -20.67 -5.66 2.92
CA SER A 22 -20.43 -6.36 4.19
C SER A 22 -19.60 -7.62 3.89
N GLY A 23 -18.39 -7.41 3.37
CA GLY A 23 -17.31 -8.36 3.48
C GLY A 23 -16.56 -7.91 4.71
N THR A 24 -16.60 -8.70 5.79
CA THR A 24 -15.55 -8.58 6.80
C THR A 24 -14.21 -8.67 6.07
N PRO A 25 -13.31 -7.69 6.19
CA PRO A 25 -11.99 -7.77 5.57
C PRO A 25 -11.39 -9.12 5.94
N ARG A 26 -10.91 -9.87 4.95
CA ARG A 26 -10.16 -11.08 5.23
C ARG A 26 -9.00 -10.64 6.14
N PRO A 27 -8.58 -11.42 7.16
CA PRO A 27 -7.51 -10.99 8.08
C PRO A 27 -6.18 -10.64 7.37
N ALA A 28 -6.02 -11.01 6.09
CA ALA A 28 -4.90 -10.63 5.24
C ALA A 28 -5.00 -9.20 4.65
N ASP A 29 -6.18 -8.57 4.70
CA ASP A 29 -6.47 -7.23 4.17
C ASP A 29 -6.51 -6.16 5.29
N ALA A 30 -6.14 -6.53 6.52
CA ALA A 30 -5.94 -5.56 7.59
C ALA A 30 -4.81 -4.61 7.17
N ALA A 31 -5.17 -3.37 6.83
CA ALA A 31 -4.21 -2.35 6.47
C ALA A 31 -3.22 -2.17 7.62
N ILE A 32 -1.93 -2.32 7.34
CA ILE A 32 -0.86 -2.05 8.30
C ILE A 32 -0.83 -0.53 8.52
N ASP A 33 -1.04 -0.05 9.75
CA ASP A 33 -0.88 1.37 10.10
C ASP A 33 0.61 1.64 10.36
N PRO A 34 1.24 2.63 9.71
CA PRO A 34 2.60 3.05 10.04
C PRO A 34 2.82 3.36 11.53
N ARG A 35 1.77 3.72 12.27
CA ARG A 35 1.79 3.98 13.73
C ARG A 35 1.94 2.72 14.57
N ASP A 36 1.70 1.55 14.01
CA ASP A 36 1.90 0.26 14.71
C ASP A 36 3.40 -0.05 14.90
N PHE A 37 4.27 0.62 14.15
CA PHE A 37 5.72 0.56 14.32
C PHE A 37 6.17 1.66 15.28
N ASP A 38 6.38 1.30 16.54
CA ASP A 38 6.98 2.18 17.54
C ASP A 38 8.49 2.28 17.28
N VAL A 39 8.90 3.28 16.50
CA VAL A 39 10.31 3.62 16.23
C VAL A 39 10.67 4.81 17.11
N SER A 40 11.58 4.62 18.05
CA SER A 40 12.01 5.68 18.96
C SER A 40 13.07 6.58 18.31
N GLU A 41 13.23 7.80 18.82
CA GLU A 41 14.33 8.69 18.41
C GLU A 41 15.71 8.04 18.64
N ALA A 42 15.85 7.18 19.66
CA ALA A 42 17.08 6.46 19.93
C ALA A 42 17.40 5.43 18.82
N ASP A 43 16.38 4.75 18.27
CA ASP A 43 16.57 3.81 17.16
C ASP A 43 17.01 4.56 15.88
N ILE A 44 16.49 5.77 15.67
CA ILE A 44 16.88 6.65 14.56
C ILE A 44 18.33 7.09 14.73
N ASP A 45 18.71 7.56 15.92
CA ASP A 45 20.07 7.97 16.23
C ASP A 45 21.06 6.80 16.06
N GLU A 46 20.68 5.59 16.49
CA GLU A 46 21.49 4.39 16.30
C GLU A 46 21.68 4.06 14.81
N ALA A 47 20.60 4.12 14.00
CA ALA A 47 20.67 3.88 12.57
C ALA A 47 21.54 4.91 11.83
N ILE A 48 21.51 6.17 12.27
CA ILE A 48 22.38 7.23 11.75
C ILE A 48 23.84 7.01 12.17
N ALA A 49 24.07 6.66 13.43
CA ALA A 49 25.41 6.36 13.95
C ALA A 49 26.06 5.17 13.23
N ALA A 50 25.27 4.15 12.87
CA ALA A 50 25.73 3.01 12.08
C ALA A 50 26.21 3.37 10.65
N CYS A 51 25.83 4.56 10.16
CA CYS A 51 26.26 5.12 8.88
C CYS A 51 27.21 6.31 9.06
N ASP A 52 27.98 6.33 10.15
CA ASP A 52 28.97 7.38 10.48
C ASP A 52 28.36 8.79 10.54
N GLY A 53 27.06 8.91 10.86
CA GLY A 53 26.35 10.18 10.91
C GLY A 53 25.79 10.69 9.58
N ASP A 54 25.98 9.97 8.47
CA ASP A 54 25.45 10.35 7.16
C ASP A 54 23.99 9.89 6.99
N SER A 55 23.06 10.81 7.25
CA SER A 55 21.63 10.57 7.07
C SER A 55 21.23 10.17 5.65
N ARG A 56 21.92 10.64 4.60
CA ARG A 56 21.63 10.24 3.22
C ARG A 56 22.10 8.81 2.95
N ALA A 57 23.22 8.39 3.55
CA ALA A 57 23.67 7.01 3.51
C ALA A 57 22.71 6.09 4.27
N THR A 58 22.24 6.48 5.46
CA THR A 58 21.22 5.75 6.23
C THR A 58 19.94 5.55 5.44
N ILE A 59 19.38 6.61 4.85
CA ILE A 59 18.16 6.51 4.02
C ILE A 59 18.39 5.57 2.84
N ARG A 60 19.55 5.65 2.17
CA ARG A 60 19.88 4.73 1.07
C ARG A 60 19.93 3.28 1.54
N ALA A 61 20.55 3.01 2.69
CA ALA A 61 20.61 1.67 3.26
C ALA A 61 19.21 1.12 3.58
N LEU A 62 18.35 1.93 4.20
CA LEU A 62 16.96 1.56 4.51
C LEU A 62 16.14 1.26 3.26
N LEU A 63 16.26 2.07 2.21
CA LEU A 63 15.57 1.82 0.93
C LEU A 63 16.04 0.53 0.26
N VAL A 64 17.34 0.23 0.31
CA VAL A 64 17.88 -1.04 -0.20
C VAL A 64 17.36 -2.22 0.63
N ALA A 65 17.36 -2.11 1.96
CA ALA A 65 16.83 -3.14 2.85
C ALA A 65 15.34 -3.41 2.58
N TYR A 66 14.56 -2.35 2.36
CA TYR A 66 13.14 -2.46 2.00
C TYR A 66 12.94 -3.20 0.67
N ALA A 67 13.67 -2.84 -0.39
CA ALA A 67 13.60 -3.52 -1.68
C ALA A 67 14.00 -5.02 -1.59
N MET A 68 14.96 -5.36 -0.72
CA MET A 68 15.30 -6.76 -0.44
C MET A 68 14.17 -7.49 0.25
N LEU A 69 13.50 -6.86 1.23
CA LEU A 69 12.37 -7.43 1.93
C LEU A 69 11.17 -7.67 1.01
N GLU A 70 10.84 -6.72 0.14
CA GLU A 70 9.79 -6.88 -0.89
C GLU A 70 10.08 -8.05 -1.83
N ARG A 71 11.34 -8.20 -2.26
CA ARG A 71 11.76 -9.30 -3.12
C ARG A 71 11.65 -10.65 -2.41
N GLU A 72 12.01 -10.71 -1.13
CA GLU A 72 11.91 -11.94 -0.32
C GLU A 72 10.44 -12.31 -0.06
N MET A 73 9.60 -11.33 0.26
CA MET A 73 8.15 -11.54 0.41
C MET A 73 7.52 -12.03 -0.90
N SER A 74 7.88 -11.45 -2.04
CA SER A 74 7.42 -11.89 -3.36
C SER A 74 7.82 -13.34 -3.66
N ARG A 75 9.04 -13.74 -3.27
CA ARG A 75 9.50 -15.13 -3.40
C ARG A 75 8.69 -16.08 -2.52
N ARG A 76 8.46 -15.73 -1.25
CA ARG A 76 7.69 -16.55 -0.29
C ARG A 76 6.21 -16.68 -0.67
N ALA A 77 5.59 -15.62 -1.18
CA ALA A 77 4.20 -15.63 -1.64
C ALA A 77 3.98 -16.62 -2.79
N SER A 78 4.97 -16.77 -3.69
CA SER A 78 4.89 -17.72 -4.80
C SER A 78 4.82 -19.19 -4.35
N ALA A 79 5.40 -19.54 -3.20
CA ALA A 79 5.35 -20.90 -2.65
C ALA A 79 4.01 -21.24 -1.95
N GLY A 80 3.29 -20.25 -1.45
CA GLY A 80 1.98 -20.42 -0.79
C GLY A 80 0.84 -20.61 -1.78
N TYR A 81 0.87 -19.91 -2.92
CA TYR A 81 -0.18 -19.99 -3.95
C TYR A 81 -0.23 -21.37 -4.65
N VAL A 82 0.92 -22.03 -4.81
CA VAL A 82 1.02 -23.36 -5.42
C VAL A 82 0.40 -24.46 -4.55
N ARG A 83 0.52 -24.35 -3.22
CA ARG A 83 0.01 -25.38 -2.29
C ARG A 83 -1.53 -25.40 -2.17
N SER A 84 -2.22 -24.31 -2.50
CA SER A 84 -3.68 -24.23 -2.42
C SER A 84 -4.40 -24.72 -3.68
N ARG A 85 -3.73 -24.78 -4.85
CA ARG A 85 -4.37 -25.15 -6.13
C ARG A 85 -4.25 -26.64 -6.48
N GLY A 86 -3.52 -27.43 -5.69
CA GLY A 86 -3.37 -28.89 -5.87
C GLY A 86 -4.16 -29.75 -4.88
N ALA A 87 -4.76 -29.17 -3.84
CA ALA A 87 -5.45 -29.92 -2.77
C ALA A 87 -6.94 -30.16 -3.05
N LYS A 88 -7.31 -30.37 -4.32
CA LYS A 88 -8.68 -30.69 -4.72
C LYS A 88 -8.69 -31.70 -5.86
N THR A 89 -8.24 -32.91 -5.57
CA THR A 89 -8.52 -34.14 -6.34
C THR A 89 -8.70 -35.28 -5.37
#